data_AF-A0A0K2JZT8-F1
#
_entry.id   AF-A0A0K2JZT8-F1
#
_cell.length_a   1.000
_cell.length_b   1.000
_cell.length_c   1.000
_cell.angle_alpha   90.00
_cell.angle_beta   90.00
_cell.angle_gamma   90.00
#
_symmetry.space_group_name_H-M   'P 1'
#
loop_
_entity.id
_entity.type
_entity.pdbx_description
1 polymer ?
#
loop_
_entity_poly.entity_id
_entity_poly.type
_entity_poly.pdbx_seq_one_letter_code
_entity_poly.pdbx_strand_id
1 'polypeptide(L)' 'LPRIPRDRLVITESGILNRADVELMEISDVYSFLVGEAFMRAESPGSELQRLFFPERGVPVSGSTLD' A
#
# COMPACT_ATOMS: atom_id res chain seq x y z
N LEU A 1 18.54 -1.54 -6.51
CA LEU A 1 18.51 -0.11 -6.12
C LEU A 1 19.84 0.65 -6.20
N PRO A 2 21.03 0.07 -5.99
CA PRO A 2 22.29 0.83 -5.98
C PRO A 2 22.62 1.65 -7.24
N ARG A 3 21.94 1.39 -8.36
CA ARG A 3 22.08 2.12 -9.63
C ARG A 3 21.22 3.38 -9.72
N ILE A 4 20.29 3.60 -8.79
CA ILE A 4 19.42 4.77 -8.76
C ILE A 4 20.07 5.83 -7.86
N PRO A 5 20.25 7.08 -8.33
CA PRO A 5 20.73 8.18 -7.50
C PRO A 5 19.82 8.44 -6.28
N ARG A 6 20.40 8.82 -5.14
CA ARG A 6 19.68 8.98 -3.86
C ARG A 6 18.70 10.15 -3.84
N ASP A 7 18.83 11.11 -4.77
CA ASP A 7 17.96 12.27 -4.92
C ASP A 7 16.71 11.98 -5.77
N ARG A 8 16.50 10.72 -6.17
CA ARG A 8 15.34 10.28 -6.94
C ARG A 8 14.37 9.51 -6.05
N LEU A 9 13.08 9.80 -6.22
CA LEU A 9 12.01 8.99 -5.64
C LEU A 9 11.80 7.75 -6.51
N VAL A 10 11.90 6.57 -5.91
CA VAL A 10 11.62 5.30 -6.59
C VAL A 10 10.14 4.98 -6.45
N ILE A 11 9.47 4.77 -7.57
CA ILE A 11 8.09 4.27 -7.63
C ILE A 11 8.15 2.88 -8.25
N THR A 12 7.68 1.86 -7.53
CA THR A 12 7.49 0.53 -8.10
C THR A 12 6.09 0.45 -8.74
N GLU A 13 6.02 -0.17 -9.91
CA GLU A 13 4.78 -0.31 -10.67
C GLU A 13 4.55 -1.79 -10.98
N SER A 14 3.27 -2.19 -10.98
CA SER A 14 2.83 -3.57 -11.27
C SER A 14 3.28 -4.63 -10.25
N GLY A 15 2.61 -5.78 -10.23
CA GLY A 15 3.02 -6.93 -9.41
C GLY A 15 2.74 -6.84 -7.90
N ILE A 16 2.00 -5.83 -7.45
CA ILE A 16 1.57 -5.68 -6.05
C ILE A 16 0.15 -6.22 -5.92
N LEU A 17 0.01 -7.45 -5.43
CA LEU A 17 -1.27 -8.16 -5.31
C LEU A 17 -1.59 -8.52 -3.86
N ASN A 18 -0.58 -8.65 -3.02
CA ASN A 18 -0.73 -9.02 -1.62
C ASN A 18 0.25 -8.26 -0.72
N ARG A 19 0.06 -8.39 0.60
CA ARG A 19 0.87 -7.68 1.59
C ARG A 19 2.36 -8.08 1.55
N ALA A 20 2.67 -9.33 1.22
CA ALA A 20 4.07 -9.77 1.13
C ALA A 20 4.81 -9.07 -0.02
N ASP A 21 4.12 -8.73 -1.11
CA ASP A 21 4.71 -7.94 -2.20
C ASP A 21 5.08 -6.53 -1.72
N VAL A 22 4.22 -5.90 -0.90
CA VAL A 22 4.48 -4.59 -0.28
C VAL A 22 5.67 -4.68 0.68
N GLU A 23 5.68 -5.67 1.56
CA GLU A 23 6.75 -5.89 2.54
C GLU A 23 8.11 -6.13 1.86
N LEU A 24 8.13 -6.88 0.76
CA LEU A 24 9.35 -7.08 -0.03
C LEU A 24 9.93 -5.76 -0.56
N MET A 25 9.07 -4.85 -1.01
CA MET A 25 9.46 -3.53 -1.49
C MET A 25 9.92 -2.64 -0.33
N GLU A 26 9.23 -2.66 0.80
CA GLU A 26 9.61 -1.92 2.02
C GLU A 26 10.97 -2.38 2.57
N ILE A 27 11.24 -3.69 2.62
CA ILE A 27 12.55 -4.26 2.99
C ILE A 27 13.65 -3.79 2.02
N SER A 28 13.27 -3.52 0.78
CA SER A 28 14.15 -2.97 -0.23
C SER A 28 14.19 -1.44 -0.21
N ASP A 29 13.72 -0.72 0.80
CA ASP A 29 13.69 0.76 0.82
C ASP A 29 12.87 1.42 -0.31
N VAL A 30 11.83 0.73 -0.81
CA VAL A 30 10.87 1.29 -1.78
C VAL A 30 9.51 1.50 -1.10
N TYR A 31 9.07 2.76 -1.04
CA TYR A 31 7.88 3.19 -0.30
C TYR A 31 6.81 3.87 -1.17
N SER A 32 7.04 4.01 -2.48
CA SER A 32 6.07 4.59 -3.41
C SER A 32 5.64 3.55 -4.44
N PHE A 33 4.33 3.47 -4.66
CA PHE A 33 3.70 2.40 -5.40
C PHE A 33 2.66 2.96 -6.38
N LEU A 34 2.60 2.37 -7.58
CA LEU A 34 1.47 2.52 -8.49
C LEU A 34 0.77 1.18 -8.64
N VAL A 35 -0.44 1.07 -8.08
CA VAL A 35 -1.21 -0.18 -8.04
C VAL A 35 -2.56 0.03 -8.74
N GLY A 36 -2.81 -0.80 -9.76
CA GLY A 36 -4.05 -0.77 -10.54
C GLY A 36 -4.89 -2.01 -10.30
N GLU A 37 -4.45 -3.15 -10.86
CA GLU A 37 -5.26 -4.38 -10.95
C GLU A 37 -5.86 -4.85 -9.61
N ALA A 38 -5.06 -4.89 -8.53
CA ALA A 38 -5.54 -5.33 -7.21
C ALA A 38 -6.71 -4.47 -6.72
N PHE A 39 -6.64 -3.15 -6.93
CA PHE A 39 -7.68 -2.22 -6.50
C PHE A 39 -8.88 -2.21 -7.44
N MET A 40 -8.66 -2.24 -8.75
CA MET A 40 -9.75 -2.16 -9.74
C MET A 40 -10.60 -3.43 -9.80
N ARG A 41 -10.09 -4.57 -9.34
CA ARG A 41 -10.85 -5.82 -9.23
C ARG A 41 -11.53 -6.02 -7.87
N ALA A 42 -11.16 -5.23 -6.86
CA ALA A 42 -11.75 -5.33 -5.54
C ALA A 42 -13.16 -4.72 -5.50
N GLU A 43 -14.05 -5.31 -4.70
CA GLU A 43 -15.39 -4.77 -4.47
C GLU A 43 -15.33 -3.38 -3.82
N SER A 44 -14.38 -3.18 -2.90
CA SER A 44 -14.07 -1.89 -2.28
C SER A 44 -12.56 -1.60 -2.43
N PRO A 45 -12.16 -0.75 -3.41
CA PRO A 45 -10.76 -0.40 -3.63
C PRO A 45 -10.08 0.18 -2.39
N GLY A 46 -10.80 0.98 -1.59
CA GLY A 46 -10.29 1.57 -0.35
C GLY A 46 -10.01 0.52 0.73
N SER A 47 -10.87 -0.49 0.85
CA SER A 47 -10.65 -1.61 1.79
C SER A 47 -9.46 -2.46 1.36
N GLU A 48 -9.27 -2.67 0.06
CA GLU A 48 -8.11 -3.38 -0.46
C GLU A 48 -6.80 -2.59 -0.24
N LEU A 49 -6.84 -1.27 -0.42
CA LEU A 49 -5.73 -0.38 -0.05
C LEU A 49 -5.40 -0.47 1.44
N GLN A 50 -6.41 -0.45 2.32
CA GLN A 50 -6.22 -0.65 3.77
C GLN A 50 -5.55 -2.00 4.05
N ARG A 51 -6.04 -3.07 3.43
CA ARG A 51 -5.52 -4.43 3.61
C ARG A 51 -4.05 -4.55 3.18
N LEU A 52 -3.67 -3.92 2.07
CA LEU A 52 -2.31 -4.01 1.52
C LEU A 52 -1.30 -3.11 2.25
N PHE A 53 -1.68 -1.89 2.63
CA PHE A 53 -0.72 -0.87 3.09
C PHE A 53 -0.87 -0.49 4.57
N PHE A 54 -1.99 -0.84 5.21
CA PHE A 54 -2.31 -0.43 6.57
C PHE A 54 -2.88 -1.59 7.40
N PRO A 55 -2.17 -2.73 7.50
CA PRO A 55 -2.57 -3.78 8.44
C PRO A 55 -2.63 -3.17 9.85
N GLU A 56 -3.77 -3.34 10.52
CA GLU A 56 -4.18 -2.61 11.71
C GLU A 56 -3.04 -2.33 12.70
N ARG A 57 -2.58 -1.07 12.76
CA ARG A 57 -2.20 -0.49 14.05
C ARG A 57 -3.50 -0.11 14.71
N GLY A 58 -3.98 -0.95 15.64
CA GLY A 58 -5.27 -0.81 16.29
C GLY A 58 -5.56 0.63 16.74
N VAL A 59 -6.44 1.31 16.03
CA VAL A 59 -7.13 2.50 16.53
C VAL A 59 -8.61 2.23 16.30
N PRO A 60 -9.40 2.03 17.36
CA PRO A 60 -10.84 1.92 17.22
C PRO A 60 -11.35 3.28 16.77
N VAL A 61 -11.91 3.36 15.57
CA VAL A 61 -12.68 4.54 15.16
C VAL A 61 -14.00 4.48 15.93
N SER A 62 -13.99 5.03 17.15
CA SER A 62 -15.21 5.36 17.86
C SER A 62 -15.74 6.66 17.26
N GLY A 63 -16.76 6.53 16.43
CA GLY A 63 -17.52 7.64 15.87
C GLY A 63 -19.00 7.34 15.97
N SER A 64 -19.56 7.52 17.18
CA SER A 64 -20.91 8.09 17.31
C SER A 64 -20.92 9.42 16.54
N THR A 65 -21.93 9.80 15.77
CA THR A 65 -23.24 10.23 16.27
C THR A 65 -24.16 10.40 15.05
N LEU A 66 -25.37 9.85 15.14
CA LEU A 66 -26.58 10.32 14.44
C LEU A 66 -27.59 10.46 15.61
N ASP A 67 -27.65 11.58 16.31
CA ASP A 67 -28.59 12.68 16.03
C ASP A 67 -28.66 13.21 14.58
#